data_AF-W9SMX0-F1
#
_entry.id   AF-W9SMX0-F1
#
_cell.length_a   1.000
_cell.length_b   1.000
_cell.length_c   1.000
_cell.angle_alpha   90.00
_cell.angle_beta   90.00
_cell.angle_gamma   90.00
#
_symmetry.space_group_name_H-M   'P 1'
#
loop_
_entity.id
_entity.type
_entity.pdbx_description
1 polymer ?
#
loop_
_entity_poly.entity_id
_entity_poly.type
_entity_poly.pdbx_seq_one_letter_code
_entity_poly.pdbx_strand_id
1 'polypeptide(L)'
;MVAWPQHGDQKVNAEIVEKAGLGIWERNWGWADQAELVCGEEIGEKIREVMEDEKLREKAKKVGEEARKATKIGGKSEKVLKELLELLQ
;
A
#
# COMPACT_ATOMS: atom_id res chain seq x y z
N MET A 1 -4.91 -0.19 -5.19
CA MET A 1 -4.50 1.23 -5.29
C MET A 1 -3.46 1.39 -6.40
N VAL A 2 -3.31 2.58 -6.98
CA VAL A 2 -2.18 2.92 -7.85
C VAL A 2 -1.18 3.72 -7.00
N ALA A 3 0.00 3.17 -6.73
CA ALA A 3 1.03 3.86 -5.97
C ALA A 3 1.76 4.87 -6.87
N TRP A 4 1.70 6.15 -6.49
CA TRP A 4 2.37 7.24 -7.20
C TRP A 4 3.28 8.03 -6.24
N PRO A 5 4.50 7.54 -6.00
CA PRO A 5 5.42 8.17 -5.05
C PRO A 5 5.98 9.50 -5.61
N GLN A 6 5.92 10.55 -4.81
CA GLN A 6 6.40 11.90 -5.14
C GLN A 6 7.73 12.21 -4.45
N HIS A 7 7.88 11.91 -3.17
CA HIS A 7 9.08 12.28 -2.40
C HIS A 7 9.31 11.38 -1.18
N GLY A 8 10.45 11.57 -0.50
CA GLY A 8 10.74 10.92 0.79
C GLY A 8 10.75 9.38 0.72
N ASP A 9 10.10 8.74 1.69
CA ASP A 9 10.02 7.29 1.83
C ASP A 9 8.99 6.63 0.90
N GLN A 10 8.27 7.42 0.09
CA GLN A 10 7.11 6.93 -0.66
C GLN A 10 7.46 5.83 -1.68
N LYS A 11 8.68 5.79 -2.22
CA LYS A 11 9.12 4.67 -3.09
C LYS A 11 9.23 3.34 -2.33
N VAL A 12 9.73 3.38 -1.10
CA VAL A 12 9.77 2.20 -0.22
C VAL A 12 8.35 1.75 0.10
N ASN A 13 7.47 2.70 0.43
CA ASN A 13 6.05 2.40 0.68
C ASN A 13 5.35 1.83 -0.57
N ALA A 14 5.67 2.34 -1.77
CA ALA A 14 5.13 1.83 -3.03
C ALA A 14 5.57 0.38 -3.31
N GLU A 15 6.82 0.03 -3.00
CA GLU A 15 7.31 -1.34 -3.07
C GLU A 15 6.55 -2.26 -2.11
N ILE A 16 6.28 -1.79 -0.89
CA ILE A 16 5.47 -2.54 0.10
C ILE A 16 4.04 -2.73 -0.41
N VAL A 17 3.42 -1.68 -0.97
CA VAL A 17 2.07 -1.75 -1.56
C VAL A 17 1.97 -2.84 -2.63
N GLU A 18 2.94 -2.89 -3.54
CA GLU A 18 3.00 -3.89 -4.61
C GLU A 18 3.24 -5.30 -4.04
N LYS A 19 4.26 -5.48 -3.20
CA LYS A 19 4.63 -6.78 -2.62
C LYS A 19 3.53 -7.36 -1.70
N ALA A 20 2.85 -6.50 -0.95
CA ALA A 20 1.71 -6.92 -0.12
C ALA A 20 0.47 -7.28 -0.95
N GLY A 21 0.43 -6.93 -2.24
CA GLY A 21 -0.76 -7.11 -3.08
C GLY A 21 -1.88 -6.13 -2.77
N LEU A 22 -1.55 -4.95 -2.22
CA LEU A 22 -2.51 -3.87 -1.92
C LEU A 22 -2.76 -2.96 -3.15
N GLY A 23 -1.82 -2.95 -4.09
CA GLY A 23 -1.89 -2.14 -5.30
C GLY A 23 -0.81 -2.48 -6.31
N ILE A 24 -0.69 -1.63 -7.32
CA ILE A 24 0.38 -1.64 -8.31
C ILE A 24 1.28 -0.42 -8.12
N TRP A 25 2.51 -0.49 -8.63
CA TRP A 25 3.43 0.64 -8.67
C TRP A 25 4.08 0.75 -10.05
N GLU A 26 3.82 1.84 -10.76
CA GLU A 26 4.50 2.16 -12.01
C GLU A 26 5.85 2.80 -11.71
N ARG A 27 6.94 2.06 -11.97
CA ARG A 27 8.31 2.50 -11.64
C ARG A 27 8.79 3.60 -12.57
N ASN A 28 8.17 3.74 -13.74
CA ASN A 28 8.54 4.72 -14.76
C ASN A 28 8.03 6.15 -14.46
N TRP A 29 7.08 6.33 -13.54
CA TRP A 29 6.54 7.65 -13.17
C TRP A 29 7.49 8.56 -12.37
N GLY A 30 8.78 8.16 -12.24
CA GLY A 30 9.86 8.98 -11.71
C GLY A 30 9.74 9.35 -10.23
N TRP A 31 10.56 10.31 -9.78
CA TRP A 31 10.49 10.97 -8.47
C TRP A 31 10.15 12.45 -8.72
N ALA A 32 9.40 13.16 -7.88
CA ALA A 32 8.83 14.47 -8.23
C ALA A 32 9.85 15.51 -8.75
N ASP A 33 11.14 15.39 -8.41
CA ASP A 33 12.25 16.23 -8.87
C ASP A 33 12.99 15.71 -10.11
N GLN A 34 12.77 14.46 -10.52
CA GLN A 34 13.40 13.78 -11.67
C GLN A 34 12.40 13.09 -12.61
N ALA A 35 11.10 13.26 -12.37
CA ALA A 35 10.03 12.62 -13.12
C ALA A 35 9.71 13.44 -14.36
N GLU A 36 9.66 12.77 -15.51
CA GLU A 36 9.00 13.33 -16.69
C GLU A 36 7.50 13.50 -16.41
N LEU A 37 6.89 14.46 -17.11
CA LEU A 37 5.45 14.70 -17.01
C LEU A 37 4.68 13.45 -17.46
N VAL A 38 3.96 12.83 -16.52
CA VAL A 38 3.10 11.67 -16.82
C VAL A 38 1.84 12.13 -17.55
N CYS A 39 1.55 11.52 -18.69
CA CYS A 39 0.39 11.87 -19.51
C CYS A 39 -0.93 11.41 -18.87
N GLY A 40 -2.00 12.19 -19.07
CA GLY A 40 -3.34 11.85 -18.58
C GLY A 40 -3.88 10.51 -19.11
N GLU A 41 -3.49 10.14 -20.34
CA GLU A 41 -3.84 8.85 -20.94
C GLU A 41 -3.25 7.68 -20.14
N GLU A 42 -1.95 7.74 -19.86
CA GLU A 42 -1.22 6.73 -19.09
C GLU A 42 -1.78 6.59 -17.66
N ILE A 43 -2.13 7.71 -17.02
CA ILE A 43 -2.82 7.69 -15.71
C ILE A 43 -4.14 6.93 -15.82
N GLY A 44 -4.93 7.22 -16.85
CA GLY A 44 -6.22 6.58 -17.10
C GLY A 44 -6.09 5.07 -17.31
N GLU A 45 -5.06 4.63 -18.04
CA GLU A 45 -4.76 3.21 -18.24
C GLU A 45 -4.44 2.51 -16.92
N LYS A 46 -3.57 3.09 -16.08
CA LYS A 46 -3.21 2.49 -14.78
C LYS A 46 -4.37 2.45 -13.79
N ILE A 47 -5.22 3.46 -13.80
CA ILE A 47 -6.46 3.44 -13.01
C ILE A 47 -7.36 2.29 -13.48
N ARG A 48 -7.56 2.14 -14.79
CA ARG A 48 -8.38 1.07 -15.36
C ARG A 48 -7.83 -0.31 -15.02
N GLU A 49 -6.52 -0.51 -15.16
CA GLU A 49 -5.81 -1.75 -14.81
C GLU A 49 -6.15 -2.20 -13.37
N VAL A 50 -6.05 -1.28 -12.40
CA VAL A 50 -6.36 -1.60 -10.99
C VAL A 50 -7.84 -1.87 -10.76
N MET A 51 -8.72 -1.13 -11.43
CA MET A 51 -10.17 -1.25 -11.24
C MET A 51 -10.73 -2.55 -11.83
N GLU A 52 -10.15 -3.03 -12.92
CA GLU A 52 -10.58 -4.24 -13.64
C GLU A 52 -9.89 -5.52 -13.13
N ASP A 53 -8.76 -5.43 -12.42
CA ASP A 53 -8.06 -6.60 -11.88
C ASP A 53 -8.75 -7.18 -10.63
N GLU A 54 -9.56 -8.22 -10.85
CA GLU A 54 -10.24 -8.95 -9.78
C GLU A 54 -9.28 -9.67 -8.81
N LYS A 55 -8.12 -10.14 -9.29
CA LYS A 55 -7.13 -10.83 -8.45
C LYS A 55 -6.45 -9.84 -7.53
N LEU A 56 -6.13 -8.63 -8.02
CA LEU A 56 -5.63 -7.55 -7.19
C LEU A 56 -6.65 -7.16 -6.12
N ARG A 57 -7.94 -7.06 -6.49
CA ARG A 57 -9.04 -6.80 -5.55
C ARG A 57 -9.12 -7.88 -4.45
N GLU A 58 -8.98 -9.15 -4.81
CA GLU A 58 -8.98 -10.26 -3.84
C GLU A 58 -7.76 -10.20 -2.91
N LYS A 59 -6.56 -9.94 -3.42
CA LYS A 59 -5.35 -9.77 -2.61
C LYS A 59 -5.49 -8.59 -1.63
N ALA A 60 -5.92 -7.43 -2.11
CA ALA A 60 -6.13 -6.26 -1.27
C ALA A 60 -7.16 -6.52 -0.17
N LYS A 61 -8.24 -7.26 -0.47
CA LYS A 61 -9.22 -7.70 0.52
C LYS A 61 -8.58 -8.57 1.61
N LYS A 62 -7.75 -9.54 1.24
CA LYS A 62 -7.02 -10.41 2.19
C LYS A 62 -6.09 -9.59 3.09
N VAL A 63 -5.34 -8.63 2.54
CA VAL A 63 -4.51 -7.71 3.34
C VAL A 63 -5.36 -6.99 4.38
N GLY A 64 -6.52 -6.45 4.00
CA GLY A 64 -7.44 -5.79 4.93
C GLY A 64 -8.02 -6.72 6.00
N GLU A 65 -8.28 -7.99 5.67
CA GLU A 65 -8.72 -9.00 6.64
C GLU A 65 -7.62 -9.33 7.65
N GLU A 66 -6.38 -9.50 7.21
CA GLU A 66 -5.24 -9.73 8.11
C GLU A 66 -4.94 -8.51 8.99
N ALA A 67 -5.06 -7.29 8.46
CA ALA A 67 -4.95 -6.07 9.25
C ALA A 67 -6.00 -6.04 10.38
N ARG A 68 -7.28 -6.36 10.07
CA ARG A 68 -8.34 -6.45 11.08
C ARG A 68 -8.06 -7.55 12.12
N LYS A 69 -7.50 -8.70 11.71
CA LYS A 69 -7.11 -9.77 12.64
C LYS A 69 -5.95 -9.35 13.53
N ALA A 70 -5.02 -8.53 13.04
CA ALA A 70 -3.88 -8.06 13.82
C ALA A 70 -4.29 -7.05 14.89
N THR A 71 -5.30 -6.22 14.64
CA THR A 71 -5.72 -5.13 15.54
C THR A 71 -6.89 -5.45 16.47
N LYS A 72 -7.68 -6.50 16.22
CA LYS A 72 -8.74 -6.94 17.15
C LYS A 72 -8.18 -7.42 18.50
N ILE A 73 -9.05 -7.57 19.50
CA ILE A 73 -8.70 -8.14 20.81
C ILE A 73 -8.04 -9.52 20.63
N GLY A 74 -6.87 -9.71 21.25
CA GLY A 74 -6.06 -10.92 21.11
C GLY A 74 -5.23 -10.99 19.82
N GLY A 75 -5.32 -9.97 18.96
CA GLY A 75 -4.50 -9.79 17.77
C GLY A 75 -3.07 -9.38 18.11
N LYS A 76 -2.15 -9.56 17.15
CA LYS A 76 -0.71 -9.34 17.37
C LYS A 76 -0.40 -7.89 17.74
N SER A 77 -0.95 -6.91 17.03
CA SER A 77 -0.71 -5.50 17.30
C SER A 77 -1.30 -5.06 18.63
N GLU A 78 -2.47 -5.59 18.99
CA GLU A 78 -3.12 -5.30 20.28
C GLU A 78 -2.31 -5.83 21.47
N LYS A 79 -1.74 -7.03 21.34
CA LYS A 79 -0.84 -7.60 22.35
C LYS A 79 0.42 -6.77 22.55
N VAL A 80 1.11 -6.41 21.48
CA VAL A 80 2.32 -5.56 21.55
C VAL A 80 2.00 -4.22 22.20
N LEU A 81 0.84 -3.62 21.88
CA LEU A 81 0.43 -2.38 22.50
C LEU A 81 0.20 -2.54 24.01
N LYS A 82 -0.40 -3.64 24.45
CA LYS A 82 -0.57 -3.96 25.89
C LYS A 82 0.77 -4.13 26.60
N GLU A 83 1.67 -4.91 26.02
CA GLU A 83 3.02 -5.12 26.56
C GLU A 83 3.77 -3.78 26.70
N LEU A 84 3.65 -2.89 25.72
CA LEU A 84 4.25 -1.57 25.79
C LEU A 84 3.66 -0.71 26.92
N LEU A 85 2.34 -0.78 27.14
CA LEU A 85 1.70 -0.05 28.24
C LEU A 85 2.14 -0.57 29.60
N GLU A 86 2.31 -1.89 29.75
CA GLU A 86 2.83 -2.51 30.97
C GLU A 86 4.29 -2.11 31.25
N LEU A 87 5.11 -1.94 30.20
CA LEU A 87 6.51 -1.48 30.34
C LEU A 87 6.66 -0.02 30.79
N LEU A 88 5.61 0.79 30.64
CA LEU A 88 5.61 2.22 30.98
C LEU A 88 5.00 2.51 32.37
N GLN A 89 4.55 1.48 33.09
CA GLN A 89 4.04 1.56 34.47
C GLN A 89 5.16 1.32 35.48
#